data_AF-A0A317H1E4-F1
#
_entry.id   AF-A0A317H1E4-F1
#
_cell.length_a   1.000
_cell.length_b   1.000
_cell.length_c   1.000
_cell.angle_alpha   90.00
_cell.angle_beta   90.00
_cell.angle_gamma   90.00
#
_symmetry.space_group_name_H-M   'P 1'
#
loop_
_entity.id
_entity.type
_entity.pdbx_description
1 polymer ?
#
loop_
_entity_poly.entity_id
_entity_poly.type
_entity_poly.pdbx_seq_one_letter_code
_entity_poly.pdbx_strand_id
1 'polypeptide(L)'
;MKEFPRVATKLEALTDTTFTIVIVVVIGIVFVLDLLTPLGVVTWTLYVIPLGLASWCSMWSLLPITTGVCSVLLILGYFYSPPGIPYEYVAINRSLGIVMLWAVTFFLCAKRDQGAF
;
A
#
# COMPACT_ATOMS: atom_id res chain seq x y z
N MET A 1 23.95 8.45 -34.75
CA MET A 1 22.69 7.86 -34.26
C MET A 1 23.05 6.97 -33.07
N LYS A 2 22.75 7.42 -31.84
CA LYS A 2 23.13 6.73 -30.58
C LYS A 2 22.01 5.75 -30.20
N GLU A 3 22.27 4.45 -30.26
CA GLU A 3 21.35 3.36 -29.82
C GLU A 3 21.20 3.24 -28.27
N PHE A 4 21.34 4.34 -27.53
CA PHE A 4 21.31 4.33 -26.07
C PHE A 4 19.93 4.30 -25.34
N PRO A 5 18.73 4.40 -25.96
CA PRO A 5 17.48 4.43 -25.19
C PRO A 5 17.01 3.05 -24.72
N ARG A 6 17.35 1.97 -25.43
CA ARG A 6 16.77 0.64 -25.16
C ARG A 6 17.30 -0.03 -23.87
N VAL A 7 18.49 0.37 -23.41
CA VAL A 7 19.10 -0.16 -22.17
C VAL A 7 18.52 0.51 -20.92
N ALA A 8 18.30 1.83 -20.96
CA ALA A 8 17.72 2.59 -19.84
C ALA A 8 16.30 2.11 -19.52
N THR A 9 15.45 1.95 -20.54
CA THR A 9 14.06 1.47 -20.36
C THR A 9 14.00 0.05 -19.77
N LYS A 10 14.95 -0.82 -20.13
CA LYS A 10 15.03 -2.16 -19.53
C LYS A 10 15.43 -2.11 -18.07
N LEU A 11 16.34 -1.20 -17.70
CA LEU A 11 16.82 -1.06 -16.31
C LEU A 11 15.71 -0.52 -15.40
N GLU A 12 14.94 0.46 -15.88
CA GLU A 12 13.77 0.99 -15.18
C GLU A 12 12.70 -0.09 -14.98
N ALA A 13 12.40 -0.87 -16.03
CA ALA A 13 11.44 -1.97 -15.93
C ALA A 13 11.85 -3.07 -14.94
N LEU A 14 13.14 -3.42 -14.89
CA LEU A 14 13.67 -4.39 -13.91
C LEU A 14 13.57 -3.85 -12.48
N THR A 15 13.81 -2.55 -12.31
CA THR A 15 13.71 -1.86 -11.02
C THR A 15 12.26 -1.86 -10.53
N ASP A 16 11.30 -1.46 -11.38
CA ASP A 16 9.87 -1.47 -11.07
C ASP A 16 9.34 -2.88 -10.76
N THR A 17 9.83 -3.90 -11.49
CA THR A 17 9.49 -5.30 -11.20
C THR A 17 9.97 -5.70 -9.81
N THR A 18 11.19 -5.33 -9.45
CA THR A 18 11.76 -5.61 -8.12
C THR A 18 10.95 -4.91 -7.02
N PHE A 19 10.61 -3.64 -7.20
CA PHE A 19 9.75 -2.90 -6.27
C PHE A 19 8.39 -3.55 -6.12
N THR A 20 7.77 -3.97 -7.22
CA THR A 20 6.46 -4.64 -7.21
C THR A 20 6.51 -5.93 -6.39
N ILE A 21 7.55 -6.76 -6.59
CA ILE A 21 7.72 -8.01 -5.81
C ILE A 21 7.88 -7.68 -4.33
N VAL A 22 8.72 -6.70 -3.98
CA VAL A 22 8.93 -6.28 -2.58
C VAL A 22 7.62 -5.79 -1.95
N ILE A 23 6.84 -4.98 -2.67
CA ILE A 23 5.54 -4.49 -2.20
C ILE A 23 4.58 -5.66 -1.92
N VAL A 24 4.47 -6.62 -2.84
CA VAL A 24 3.61 -7.80 -2.66
C VAL A 24 4.03 -8.62 -1.43
N VAL A 25 5.34 -8.84 -1.26
CA VAL A 25 5.87 -9.57 -0.10
C VAL A 25 5.57 -8.82 1.21
N VAL A 26 5.80 -7.51 1.24
CA VAL A 26 5.54 -6.67 2.41
C VAL A 26 4.05 -6.65 2.75
N ILE A 27 3.16 -6.53 1.75
CA ILE A 27 1.71 -6.63 1.94
C ILE A 27 1.34 -7.97 2.58
N GLY A 28 1.89 -9.07 2.07
CA GLY A 28 1.66 -10.40 2.61
C GLY A 28 2.08 -10.52 4.08
N ILE A 29 3.28 -10.02 4.42
CA ILE A 29 3.79 -10.01 5.81
C ILE A 29 2.88 -9.17 6.71
N VAL A 30 2.54 -7.95 6.29
CA VAL A 30 1.67 -7.05 7.06
C VAL A 30 0.30 -7.69 7.29
N PHE A 31 -0.28 -8.33 6.28
CA PHE A 31 -1.57 -9.00 6.41
C PHE A 31 -1.51 -10.21 7.35
N VAL A 32 -0.45 -11.02 7.30
CA VAL A 32 -0.25 -12.11 8.26
C VAL A 32 -0.16 -11.56 9.69
N LEU A 33 0.60 -10.49 9.91
CA LEU A 33 0.67 -9.84 11.23
C LEU A 33 -0.69 -9.32 11.67
N ASP A 34 -1.47 -8.72 10.75
CA ASP A 34 -2.81 -8.21 11.03
C ASP A 34 -3.77 -9.35 11.45
N LEU A 35 -3.72 -10.49 10.77
CA LEU A 35 -4.51 -11.67 11.11
C LEU A 35 -4.09 -12.32 12.44
N LEU A 36 -2.85 -12.18 12.86
CA LEU A 36 -2.37 -12.72 14.14
C LEU A 36 -2.61 -11.76 15.31
N THR A 37 -2.92 -10.50 15.03
CA THR A 37 -3.09 -9.47 16.06
C THR A 37 -4.55 -9.38 16.50
N PRO A 38 -4.85 -9.39 17.82
CA PRO A 38 -6.21 -9.20 18.30
C PRO A 38 -6.82 -7.87 17.87
N LEU A 39 -8.12 -7.90 17.58
CA LEU A 39 -8.89 -6.72 17.22
C LEU A 39 -8.82 -5.67 18.34
N GLY A 40 -8.43 -4.45 17.98
CA GLY A 40 -8.26 -3.33 18.92
C GLY A 40 -6.87 -2.73 18.91
N VAL A 41 -5.89 -3.42 18.34
CA VAL A 41 -4.60 -2.82 17.98
C VAL A 41 -4.74 -2.04 16.67
N VAL A 42 -4.01 -0.93 16.55
CA VAL A 42 -4.04 -0.03 15.40
C VAL A 42 -3.14 -0.54 14.25
N THR A 43 -3.42 -1.75 13.77
CA THR A 43 -2.59 -2.46 12.78
C THR A 43 -2.64 -1.84 11.38
N TRP A 44 -3.67 -1.04 11.06
CA TRP A 44 -3.75 -0.34 9.77
C TRP A 44 -2.56 0.58 9.50
N THR A 45 -1.88 1.05 10.55
CA THR A 45 -0.65 1.85 10.44
C THR A 45 0.47 1.13 9.70
N LEU A 46 0.55 -0.21 9.81
CA LEU A 46 1.55 -1.02 9.10
C LEU A 46 1.33 -1.02 7.58
N TYR A 47 0.09 -0.83 7.11
CA TYR A 47 -0.24 -0.76 5.69
C TYR A 47 0.23 0.56 5.04
N VAL A 48 0.71 1.53 5.81
CA VAL A 48 1.39 2.72 5.25
C VAL A 48 2.74 2.35 4.63
N ILE A 49 3.39 1.29 5.12
CA ILE A 49 4.70 0.83 4.62
C ILE A 49 4.63 0.43 3.12
N PRO A 50 3.74 -0.49 2.69
CA PRO A 50 3.62 -0.81 1.28
C PRO A 50 3.16 0.38 0.42
N LEU A 51 2.36 1.31 0.96
CA LEU A 51 2.02 2.57 0.26
C LEU A 51 3.26 3.44 0.03
N GLY A 52 4.11 3.59 1.05
CA GLY A 52 5.38 4.32 0.93
C GLY A 52 6.29 3.72 -0.12
N LEU A 53 6.42 2.38 -0.14
CA LEU A 53 7.18 1.66 -1.17
C LEU A 53 6.58 1.88 -2.57
N ALA A 54 5.26 1.80 -2.72
CA ALA A 54 4.59 2.07 -3.99
C ALA A 54 4.80 3.52 -4.48
N SER A 55 4.94 4.47 -3.54
CA SER A 55 5.23 5.88 -3.85
C SER A 55 6.66 6.15 -4.35
N TRP A 56 7.56 5.16 -4.29
CA TRP A 56 8.89 5.24 -4.89
C TRP A 56 8.98 4.59 -6.26
N CYS A 57 7.97 3.81 -6.66
CA CYS A 57 7.95 3.15 -7.96
C CYS A 57 7.65 4.15 -9.08
N SER A 58 8.27 3.96 -10.26
CA SER A 58 8.04 4.82 -11.43
C SER A 58 6.64 4.63 -12.02
N MET A 59 6.00 3.48 -11.77
CA MET A 59 4.65 3.17 -12.22
C MET A 59 3.58 3.94 -11.41
N TRP A 60 2.91 4.90 -12.06
CA TRP A 60 1.93 5.78 -11.39
C TRP A 60 0.69 5.06 -10.88
N SER A 61 0.27 4.00 -11.58
CA SER A 61 -0.89 3.18 -11.21
C SER A 61 -0.64 2.31 -9.98
N LEU A 62 0.62 2.03 -9.61
CA LEU A 62 0.93 1.10 -8.53
C LEU A 62 0.47 1.62 -7.16
N LEU A 63 0.53 2.94 -6.96
CA LEU A 63 0.11 3.58 -5.70
C LEU A 63 -1.39 3.38 -5.42
N PRO A 64 -2.34 3.82 -6.27
CA PRO A 64 -3.76 3.58 -6.03
C PRO A 64 -4.15 2.10 -6.02
N ILE A 65 -3.48 1.24 -6.82
CA ILE A 65 -3.70 -0.21 -6.79
C ILE A 65 -3.34 -0.78 -5.42
N THR A 66 -2.16 -0.43 -4.90
CA THR A 66 -1.68 -0.87 -3.59
C THR A 66 -2.66 -0.45 -2.49
N THR A 67 -3.15 0.78 -2.53
CA THR A 67 -4.16 1.29 -1.58
C THR A 67 -5.48 0.54 -1.65
N GLY A 68 -5.95 0.21 -2.85
CA GLY A 68 -7.13 -0.63 -3.04
C GLY A 68 -6.96 -2.02 -2.42
N VAL A 69 -5.83 -2.68 -2.68
CA VAL A 69 -5.50 -4.00 -2.12
C VAL A 69 -5.43 -3.93 -0.60
N CYS A 70 -4.69 -2.98 -0.03
CA CYS A 70 -4.60 -2.77 1.42
C CYS A 70 -5.98 -2.54 2.06
N SER A 71 -6.87 -1.79 1.40
CA SER A 71 -8.24 -1.55 1.88
C SER A 71 -9.04 -2.86 1.98
N VAL A 72 -8.95 -3.72 0.95
CA VAL A 72 -9.61 -5.04 0.96
C VAL A 72 -9.04 -5.92 2.08
N LEU A 73 -7.72 -5.95 2.24
CA LEU A 73 -7.07 -6.74 3.29
C LEU A 73 -7.44 -6.27 4.70
N LEU A 74 -7.58 -4.95 4.92
CA LEU A 74 -8.07 -4.41 6.19
C LEU A 74 -9.50 -4.85 6.50
N ILE A 75 -10.37 -4.92 5.48
CA ILE A 75 -11.73 -5.44 5.62
C ILE A 75 -11.69 -6.93 5.95
N LEU A 76 -10.82 -7.72 5.30
CA LEU A 76 -10.66 -9.14 5.64
C LEU A 76 -10.14 -9.32 7.07
N GLY A 77 -9.15 -8.53 7.51
CA GLY A 77 -8.64 -8.55 8.88
C GLY A 77 -9.73 -8.28 9.93
N TYR A 78 -10.70 -7.41 9.63
CA TYR A 78 -11.85 -7.18 10.52
C TYR A 78 -12.65 -8.47 10.82
N PHE A 79 -12.79 -9.37 9.83
CA PHE A 79 -13.56 -10.61 9.99
C PHE A 79 -12.73 -11.79 10.50
N TYR A 80 -11.43 -11.83 10.18
CA TYR A 80 -10.60 -13.01 10.40
C TYR A 80 -9.56 -12.88 11.53
N SER A 81 -9.27 -11.66 12.02
CA SER A 81 -8.38 -11.47 13.15
C SER A 81 -9.03 -11.93 14.48
N PRO A 82 -8.23 -12.40 15.47
CA PRO A 82 -8.73 -12.81 16.77
C PRO A 82 -9.57 -11.73 17.46
N PRO A 83 -10.64 -12.11 18.17
CA PRO A 83 -11.47 -11.15 18.88
C PRO A 83 -10.66 -10.41 19.96
N GLY A 84 -11.01 -9.14 20.20
CA GLY A 84 -10.40 -8.33 21.25
C GLY A 84 -11.39 -7.31 21.81
N ILE A 85 -11.50 -6.14 21.19
CA ILE A 85 -12.48 -5.10 21.56
C ILE A 85 -13.81 -5.26 20.79
N PRO A 86 -14.89 -4.54 21.20
CA PRO A 86 -16.15 -4.59 20.48
C PRO A 86 -16.01 -4.15 19.01
N TYR A 87 -16.69 -4.89 18.12
CA TYR A 87 -16.59 -4.76 16.67
C TYR A 87 -16.89 -3.34 16.14
N GLU A 88 -17.76 -2.57 16.80
CA GLU A 88 -18.07 -1.19 16.41
C GLU A 88 -16.83 -0.28 16.43
N TYR A 89 -16.01 -0.38 17.48
CA TYR A 89 -14.77 0.39 17.58
C TYR A 89 -13.73 -0.07 16.56
N VAL A 90 -13.71 -1.38 16.26
CA VAL A 90 -12.85 -1.94 15.22
C VAL A 90 -13.24 -1.37 13.85
N ALA A 91 -14.54 -1.34 13.53
CA ALA A 91 -15.06 -0.83 12.27
C ALA A 91 -14.73 0.67 12.09
N ILE A 92 -14.88 1.47 13.16
CA ILE A 92 -14.48 2.88 13.14
C ILE A 92 -12.97 3.01 12.91
N ASN A 93 -12.14 2.24 13.63
CA ASN A 93 -10.69 2.32 13.48
C ASN A 93 -10.21 1.88 12.07
N ARG A 94 -10.78 0.81 11.52
CA ARG A 94 -10.45 0.32 10.17
C ARG A 94 -10.92 1.29 9.08
N SER A 95 -12.10 1.89 9.24
CA SER A 95 -12.61 2.88 8.29
C SER A 95 -11.75 4.15 8.30
N LEU A 96 -11.35 4.66 9.46
CA LEU A 96 -10.39 5.76 9.58
C LEU A 96 -9.05 5.42 8.92
N GLY A 97 -8.53 4.21 9.14
CA GLY A 97 -7.32 3.74 8.49
C GLY A 97 -7.43 3.76 6.96
N ILE A 98 -8.52 3.20 6.41
CA ILE A 98 -8.77 3.20 4.95
C ILE A 98 -8.84 4.63 4.41
N VAL A 99 -9.60 5.51 5.07
CA VAL A 99 -9.70 6.93 4.67
C VAL A 99 -8.31 7.59 4.66
N MET A 100 -7.49 7.34 5.67
CA MET A 100 -6.12 7.87 5.74
C MET A 100 -5.22 7.33 4.62
N LEU A 101 -5.28 6.04 4.30
CA LEU A 101 -4.52 5.47 3.19
C LEU A 101 -4.90 6.13 1.85
N TRP A 102 -6.19 6.35 1.61
CA TRP A 102 -6.68 7.05 0.42
C TRP A 102 -6.28 8.54 0.41
N ALA A 103 -6.34 9.23 1.55
CA ALA A 103 -5.89 10.61 1.66
C ALA A 103 -4.40 10.73 1.32
N VAL A 104 -3.55 9.87 1.88
CA VAL A 104 -2.11 9.83 1.58
C VAL A 104 -1.88 9.54 0.09
N THR A 105 -2.60 8.57 -0.47
CA THR A 105 -2.51 8.24 -1.91
C THR A 105 -2.87 9.46 -2.76
N PHE A 106 -3.96 10.14 -2.44
CA PHE A 106 -4.39 11.35 -3.15
C PHE A 106 -3.31 12.45 -3.10
N PHE A 107 -2.76 12.75 -1.93
CA PHE A 107 -1.71 13.77 -1.80
C PHE A 107 -0.43 13.41 -2.56
N LEU A 108 -0.04 12.14 -2.54
CA LEU A 108 1.15 11.67 -3.25
C LEU A 108 0.95 11.70 -4.77
N CYS A 109 -0.23 11.32 -5.26
CA CYS A 109 -0.58 11.47 -6.69
C CYS A 109 -0.58 12.95 -7.09
N ALA A 110 -1.26 13.81 -6.32
CA ALA A 110 -1.31 15.25 -6.60
C ALA A 110 0.09 15.91 -6.61
N LYS A 111 0.99 15.49 -5.72
CA LYS A 111 2.39 15.96 -5.69
C LYS A 111 3.16 15.53 -6.95
N ARG A 112 2.94 14.30 -7.43
CA ARG A 112 3.60 13.80 -8.65
C ARG A 112 3.17 14.59 -9.88
N ASP A 113 1.89 14.95 -9.98
CA ASP A 113 1.38 15.77 -11.08
C ASP A 113 1.99 17.19 -11.09
N GLN A 114 2.23 17.77 -9.90
CA GLN A 114 2.82 19.12 -9.78
C GLN A 114 4.32 19.17 -10.14
N GLY A 115 5.05 18.05 -10.03
CA GLY A 115 6.48 17.97 -10.35
C GLY A 115 6.80 17.76 -11.83
N ALA A 116 5.78 17.72 -12.70
CA ALA A 116 5.92 17.40 -14.13
C ALA A 116 5.99 18.65 -15.06
N PHE A 117 6.33 19.83 -14.53
CA PHE A 117 6.47 21.09 -15.29
C PHE A 117 7.92 21.57 -15.38
#